data_AF-A0A8H3GCQ4-F1
#
_entry.id   AF-A0A8H3GCQ4-F1
#
_cell.length_a   1.000
_cell.length_b   1.000
_cell.length_c   1.000
_cell.angle_alpha   90.00
_cell.angle_beta   90.00
_cell.angle_gamma   90.00
#
_symmetry.space_group_name_H-M   'P 1'
#
loop_
_entity.id
_entity.type
_entity.pdbx_description
1 polymer ?
#
loop_
_entity_poly.entity_id
_entity_poly.type
_entity_poly.pdbx_seq_one_letter_code
_entity_poly.pdbx_strand_id
1 'polypeptide(L)' 'EFSENCSRPFFEFPIFNSQVYTGGNPGPDRIVIGSLSGADATVCGVITHTGASGNGFTQCEA' A
#
# COMPACT_ATOMS: atom_id res chain seq x y z
N GLU A 1 -0.45 -7.80 -9.61
CA GLU A 1 0.55 -6.89 -10.22
C GLU A 1 0.16 -5.45 -9.91
N PHE A 2 1.14 -4.57 -9.69
CA PHE A 2 0.87 -3.14 -9.49
C PHE A 2 0.57 -2.45 -10.83
N SER A 3 -0.13 -1.31 -10.77
CA SER A 3 -0.52 -0.52 -11.95
C SER A 3 0.63 -0.31 -12.94
N GLU A 4 0.39 -0.44 -14.25
CA GLU A 4 1.40 -0.23 -15.29
C GLU A 4 1.97 1.20 -15.31
N ASN A 5 1.21 2.16 -14.77
CA ASN A 5 1.65 3.56 -14.64
C ASN A 5 2.60 3.79 -13.45
N CYS A 6 2.96 2.72 -12.74
CA CYS A 6 3.82 2.79 -11.58
C CYS A 6 5.25 2.35 -11.86
N SER A 7 6.18 3.19 -11.44
CA SER A 7 7.61 2.96 -11.50
C SER A 7 8.21 2.92 -10.10
N ARG A 8 9.29 2.15 -9.96
CA ARG A 8 10.04 2.02 -8.71
C ARG A 8 10.78 3.33 -8.36
N PRO A 9 11.12 3.59 -7.09
CA PRO A 9 10.88 2.74 -5.91
C PRO A 9 9.41 2.74 -5.45
N PHE A 10 9.01 1.62 -4.84
CA PHE A 10 7.70 1.49 -4.20
C PHE A 10 7.81 1.69 -2.69
N PHE A 11 6.81 2.32 -2.11
CA PHE A 11 6.67 2.51 -0.67
C PHE A 11 5.30 2.06 -0.23
N GLU A 12 5.23 1.49 0.98
CA GLU A 12 3.97 1.10 1.61
C GLU A 12 3.65 1.99 2.80
N PHE A 13 2.37 2.26 3.02
CA PHE A 13 1.88 2.97 4.19
C PHE A 13 0.60 2.34 4.72
N PRO A 14 0.42 2.20 6.05
CA PRO A 14 -0.83 1.69 6.61
C PRO A 14 -2.05 2.50 6.18
N ILE A 15 -3.11 1.82 5.75
CA ILE A 15 -4.38 2.45 5.36
C ILE A 15 -5.52 1.97 6.26
N PHE A 16 -6.42 2.89 6.58
CA PHE A 16 -7.62 2.63 7.37
C PHE A 16 -8.82 3.31 6.71
N ASN A 17 -10.02 2.78 6.92
CA ASN A 17 -11.23 3.30 6.28
C ASN A 17 -11.60 4.74 6.65
N SER A 18 -11.19 5.24 7.82
CA SER A 18 -11.68 6.54 8.32
C SER A 18 -10.64 7.32 9.12
N GLN A 19 -9.35 6.96 9.01
CA GLN A 19 -8.27 7.68 9.69
C GLN A 19 -6.96 7.57 8.91
N VAL A 20 -6.11 8.59 9.04
CA VAL A 20 -4.72 8.53 8.59
C VAL A 20 -3.90 7.91 9.72
N TYR A 21 -3.03 6.97 9.38
CA TYR A 21 -2.13 6.37 10.36
C TYR A 21 -1.15 7.41 10.93
N THR A 22 -1.08 7.52 12.25
CA THR A 22 -0.18 8.44 12.96
C THR A 22 0.78 7.72 13.94
N GLY A 23 0.83 6.39 13.89
CA GLY A 23 1.64 5.55 14.80
C GLY A 23 0.82 4.49 15.55
N GLY A 24 1.48 3.45 16.06
CA GLY A 24 0.85 2.35 16.81
C GLY A 24 0.77 1.05 16.01
N ASN A 25 -0.34 0.31 16.15
CA ASN A 25 -0.57 -0.90 15.37
C ASN A 25 -0.98 -0.52 13.93
N PRO A 26 -0.23 -0.95 12.89
CA PRO A 26 -0.52 -0.58 11.51
C PRO A 26 -1.68 -1.34 10.88
N GLY A 27 -2.25 -2.35 11.54
CA GLY A 27 -3.24 -3.24 10.92
C GLY A 27 -2.66 -4.04 9.74
N PRO A 28 -3.51 -4.75 8.98
CA PRO A 28 -3.05 -5.64 7.91
C PRO A 28 -2.91 -4.96 6.54
N ASP A 29 -3.52 -3.79 6.32
CA ASP A 29 -3.70 -3.21 5.00
C ASP A 29 -2.68 -2.11 4.71
N ARG A 30 -2.18 -2.08 3.48
CA ARG A 30 -1.21 -1.06 3.02
C ARG A 30 -1.66 -0.49 1.68
N ILE A 31 -1.57 0.82 1.54
CA ILE A 31 -1.50 1.46 0.22
C ILE A 31 -0.06 1.40 -0.27
N VAL A 32 0.13 1.09 -1.55
CA VAL A 32 1.43 1.11 -2.21
C VAL A 32 1.49 2.30 -3.16
N ILE A 33 2.51 3.13 -2.99
CA ILE A 33 2.79 4.29 -3.83
C ILE A 33 4.12 4.15 -4.55
N GLY A 34 4.26 4.82 -5.70
CA GLY A 34 5.46 4.82 -6.53
C GLY A 34 5.47 6.02 -7.48
N SER A 35 6.31 5.98 -8.52
CA SER A 35 6.46 7.08 -9.48
C SER A 35 6.60 8.45 -8.80
N LEU A 36 7.54 8.56 -7.87
CA LEU A 36 7.72 9.76 -7.05
C LEU A 36 8.16 10.97 -7.90
N SER A 37 7.56 12.13 -7.63
CA SER A 37 7.95 13.41 -8.20
C SER A 37 7.85 14.50 -7.13
N GLY A 38 8.97 14.82 -6.48
CA GLY A 38 8.97 15.75 -5.35
C GLY A 38 8.13 15.22 -4.18
N ALA A 39 7.06 15.94 -3.83
CA ALA A 39 6.11 15.54 -2.79
C ALA A 39 4.94 14.70 -3.32
N ASP A 40 4.88 14.47 -4.64
CA ASP A 40 3.81 13.74 -5.31
C ASP A 40 4.20 12.27 -5.53
N ALA A 41 3.19 11.40 -5.52
CA ALA A 41 3.33 9.98 -5.79
C ALA A 41 2.07 9.42 -6.47
N THR A 42 2.23 8.35 -7.25
CA THR A 42 1.13 7.61 -7.86
C THR A 42 0.72 6.45 -6.97
N VAL A 43 -0.60 6.22 -6.80
CA VAL A 43 -1.12 5.02 -6.15
C VAL A 43 -0.98 3.82 -7.09
N CYS A 44 -0.22 2.82 -6.67
CA CYS A 44 0.12 1.65 -7.46
C CYS A 44 -0.77 0.44 -7.17
N GLY A 45 -1.35 0.39 -5.98
CA GLY A 45 -2.26 -0.65 -5.55
C GLY A 45 -2.50 -0.62 -4.05
N VAL A 46 -3.32 -1.55 -3.58
CA VAL A 46 -3.57 -1.82 -2.16
C VAL A 46 -3.30 -3.30 -1.93
N ILE A 47 -2.62 -3.61 -0.83
CA ILE A 47 -2.26 -4.97 -0.43
C ILE A 47 -2.70 -5.21 1.01
N THR A 48 -2.93 -6.48 1.35
CA THR A 48 -3.34 -6.90 2.69
C THR A 48 -2.64 -8.17 3.12
N HIS A 49 -2.34 -8.26 4.42
CA HIS A 49 -1.98 -9.53 5.06
C HIS A 49 -3.18 -10.49 5.19
N THR A 50 -4.42 -9.99 5.06
CA THR A 50 -5.62 -10.81 5.22
C THR A 50 -5.69 -11.90 4.15
N GLY A 51 -5.71 -13.16 4.58
CA GLY A 51 -5.70 -14.31 3.68
C GLY A 51 -4.32 -14.66 3.11
N ALA A 52 -3.27 -13.92 3.47
CA ALA A 52 -1.89 -14.26 3.11
C ALA A 52 -1.23 -15.10 4.22
N SER A 53 -0.23 -15.92 3.85
CA SER A 53 0.53 -16.73 4.80
C SER A 53 1.72 -15.97 5.40
N GLY A 54 1.92 -16.08 6.72
CA GLY A 54 3.06 -15.47 7.41
C GLY A 54 3.06 -13.94 7.26
N ASN A 55 4.20 -13.38 6.85
CA ASN A 55 4.34 -11.95 6.56
C ASN A 55 4.10 -11.61 5.08
N GLY A 56 3.51 -12.54 4.32
CA GLY A 56 3.16 -12.31 2.92
C GLY A 56 1.99 -11.34 2.76
N PHE A 57 1.80 -10.85 1.54
CA PHE A 57 0.68 -9.99 1.17
C PHE A 57 -0.06 -10.57 -0.03
N THR A 58 -1.36 -10.30 -0.10
CA THR A 58 -2.16 -10.44 -1.32
C THR A 58 -2.63 -9.07 -1.79
N GLN A 59 -2.99 -8.95 -3.07
CA GLN A 59 -3.56 -7.73 -3.63
C GLN A 59 -5.04 -7.61 -3.22
N CYS A 60 -5.47 -6.42 -2.81
CA CYS A 60 -6.88 -6.14 -2.60
C CYS A 60 -7.58 -6.00 -3.95
N GLU A 61 -8.79 -6.56 -4.05
CA GLU A 61 -9.66 -6.38 -5.20
C GLU A 61 -10.33 -4.99 -5.14
N ALA A 62 -10.57 -4.38 -6.30
CA ALA A 62 -11.21 -3.08 -6.44
C ALA A 62 -12.73 -3.20 -6.57
#